data_AF-A0A2V7Y439-F1
#
_entry.id   AF-A0A2V7Y439-F1
#
_cell.length_a   1.000
_cell.length_b   1.000
_cell.length_c   1.000
_cell.angle_alpha   90.00
_cell.angle_beta   90.00
_cell.angle_gamma   90.00
#
_symmetry.space_group_name_H-M   'P 1'
#
loop_
_entity.id
_entity.type
_entity.pdbx_description
1 polymer ?
#
loop_
_entity_poly.entity_id
_entity_poly.type
_entity_poly.pdbx_seq_one_letter_code
_entity_poly.pdbx_strand_id
1 'polypeptide(L)'
;MSEVLGRVGHWFDALPAYKQVLLVLATTMFVVELLLRRFARGTRLYARWTAIFEAMGAFWSAIILSIVYFVSVAAISAFMKLTGKDPLDRSLAPEPSFWRAHEPNPLGPMAAARHQF
;
A
#
# COMPACT_ATOMS: atom_id res chain seq x y z
N MET A 1 -8.44 24.24 39.50
CA MET A 1 -7.52 23.22 38.93
C MET A 1 -7.89 21.80 39.35
N SER A 2 -8.36 21.59 40.59
CA SER A 2 -8.84 20.29 41.11
C SER A 2 -10.10 19.75 40.41
N GLU A 3 -11.07 20.60 40.06
CA GLU A 3 -12.30 20.14 39.38
C GLU A 3 -12.07 19.60 37.96
N VAL A 4 -11.13 20.19 37.23
CA VAL A 4 -10.76 19.73 35.88
C VAL A 4 -10.06 18.38 35.95
N LEU A 5 -9.15 18.21 36.92
CA LEU A 5 -8.48 16.94 37.17
C LEU A 5 -9.48 15.83 37.59
N GLY A 6 -10.48 16.16 38.42
CA GLY A 6 -11.52 15.22 38.81
C GLY A 6 -12.44 14.80 37.66
N ARG A 7 -12.80 15.74 36.78
CA ARG A 7 -13.63 15.45 35.60
C ARG A 7 -12.90 14.61 34.56
N VAL A 8 -11.61 14.88 34.35
CA VAL A 8 -10.75 14.08 33.48
C VAL A 8 -10.55 12.68 34.06
N GLY A 9 -10.28 12.57 35.36
CA GLY A 9 -10.13 11.28 36.05
C GLY A 9 -11.34 10.37 35.90
N HIS A 10 -12.55 10.90 36.12
CA HIS A 10 -13.79 10.13 35.96
C HIS A 10 -14.04 9.69 34.50
N TRP A 11 -13.61 10.48 33.51
CA TRP A 11 -13.66 10.09 32.09
C TRP A 11 -12.65 8.98 31.75
N PHE A 12 -11.48 9.01 32.39
CA PHE A 12 -10.48 7.95 32.26
C PHE A 12 -10.97 6.65 32.90
N ASP A 13 -11.56 6.70 34.10
CA ASP A 13 -12.06 5.51 34.82
C ASP A 13 -13.27 4.86 34.15
N ALA A 14 -14.01 5.60 33.33
CA ALA A 14 -15.11 5.07 32.52
C ALA A 14 -14.61 4.23 31.31
N LEU A 15 -13.31 4.26 31.01
CA LEU A 15 -12.73 3.51 29.89
C LEU A 15 -12.28 2.11 30.35
N PRO A 16 -12.49 1.08 29.52
CA PRO A 16 -11.92 -0.25 29.76
C PRO A 16 -10.41 -0.17 30.00
N ALA A 17 -9.89 -0.97 30.93
CA ALA A 17 -8.47 -0.94 31.34
C ALA A 17 -7.48 -1.02 30.16
N TYR A 18 -7.82 -1.77 29.11
CA TYR A 18 -6.98 -1.86 27.90
C TYR A 18 -6.83 -0.51 27.17
N LYS A 19 -7.86 0.34 27.17
CA LYS A 19 -7.82 1.68 26.54
C LYS A 19 -7.00 2.66 27.37
N GLN A 20 -7.07 2.56 28.69
CA GLN A 20 -6.25 3.39 29.60
C GLN A 20 -4.77 3.08 29.42
N VAL A 21 -4.39 1.80 29.36
CA VAL A 21 -3.00 1.38 29.12
C VAL A 21 -2.49 1.88 27.76
N LEU A 22 -3.31 1.76 26.71
CA LEU A 22 -2.96 2.28 25.39
C LEU A 22 -2.77 3.80 25.38
N LEU A 23 -3.64 4.55 26.08
CA LEU A 23 -3.54 6.00 26.20
C LEU A 23 -2.29 6.44 26.95
N VAL A 24 -1.98 5.79 28.07
CA VAL A 24 -0.76 6.06 28.85
C VAL A 24 0.47 5.75 28.02
N LEU A 25 0.50 4.61 27.33
CA LEU A 25 1.62 4.23 26.47
C LEU A 25 1.82 5.24 25.33
N ALA A 26 0.74 5.60 24.62
CA ALA A 26 0.77 6.58 23.53
C ALA A 26 1.24 7.96 24.02
N THR A 27 0.74 8.41 25.17
CA THR A 27 1.13 9.70 25.77
C THR A 27 2.60 9.69 26.18
N THR A 28 3.07 8.59 26.78
CA THR A 28 4.47 8.44 27.20
C THR A 28 5.40 8.44 25.98
N MET A 29 5.04 7.68 24.93
CA MET A 29 5.78 7.69 23.66
C MET A 29 5.85 9.10 23.06
N PHE A 30 4.71 9.81 23.02
CA PHE A 30 4.65 11.16 22.48
C PHE A 30 5.52 12.14 23.25
N VAL A 31 5.50 12.09 24.58
CA VAL A 31 6.34 12.95 25.44
C VAL A 31 7.82 12.62 25.25
N VAL A 32 8.19 11.33 25.18
CA VAL A 32 9.57 10.90 24.91
C VAL A 32 10.04 11.39 23.55
N GLU A 33 9.21 11.27 22.51
CA GLU A 33 9.51 11.77 21.17
C GLU A 33 9.68 13.29 21.17
N LEU A 34 8.81 14.02 21.86
CA LEU A 34 8.87 15.47 21.97
C LEU A 34 10.12 15.94 22.71
N LEU A 35 10.50 15.25 23.79
CA LEU A 35 11.72 15.52 24.55
C LEU A 35 12.97 15.21 23.72
N LEU A 36 13.03 14.07 23.05
CA LEU A 36 14.12 13.71 22.16
C LEU A 36 14.26 14.71 21.01
N ARG A 37 13.14 15.14 20.43
CA ARG A 37 13.09 16.13 19.34
C ARG A 37 13.49 17.53 19.79
N ARG A 38 13.21 17.89 21.04
CA ARG A 38 13.59 19.19 21.63
C ARG A 38 15.07 19.24 22.01
N PHE A 39 15.60 18.18 22.63
CA PHE A 39 16.93 18.18 23.26
C PHE A 39 18.03 17.49 22.43
N ALA A 40 17.70 16.49 21.60
CA ALA A 40 18.69 15.64 20.93
C ALA A 40 18.82 15.89 19.41
N ARG A 41 18.30 17.04 18.94
CA ARG A 41 18.17 17.44 17.53
C ARG A 41 19.44 17.33 16.67
N GLY A 42 20.62 17.38 17.27
CA GLY A 42 21.91 17.29 16.56
C GLY A 42 22.65 15.95 16.69
N THR A 43 22.10 14.97 17.41
CA THR A 43 22.82 13.72 17.70
C THR A 43 22.49 12.63 16.68
N ARG A 44 23.52 11.86 16.27
CA ARG A 44 23.36 10.68 15.40
C ARG A 44 22.41 9.62 15.99
N LEU A 45 22.25 9.61 17.32
CA LEU A 45 21.31 8.73 18.01
C LEU A 45 19.85 9.09 17.70
N TYR A 46 19.51 10.39 17.66
CA TYR A 46 18.18 10.84 17.28
C TYR A 46 17.84 10.49 15.83
N ALA A 47 18.80 10.69 14.91
CA ALA A 47 18.63 10.31 13.50
C ALA A 47 18.38 8.80 13.31
N ARG A 48 19.12 7.95 14.05
CA ARG A 48 18.94 6.50 14.03
C ARG A 48 17.62 6.07 14.66
N TRP A 49 17.21 6.73 15.74
CA TRP A 49 15.91 6.51 16.38
C TRP A 49 14.77 6.82 15.42
N THR A 50 14.77 7.99 14.77
CA THR A 50 13.75 8.35 13.77
C THR A 50 13.73 7.40 12.58
N ALA A 51 14.90 6.95 12.09
CA ALA A 51 14.97 6.01 10.98
C ALA A 51 14.31 4.65 11.30
N ILE A 52 14.35 4.21 12.57
CA ILE A 52 13.66 2.98 12.99
C ILE A 52 12.14 3.14 12.92
N PHE A 53 11.60 4.28 13.38
CA PHE A 53 10.17 4.56 13.27
C PHE A 53 9.71 4.73 11.82
N GLU A 54 10.54 5.36 11.00
CA GLU A 54 10.28 5.49 9.56
C GLU A 54 10.26 4.12 8.88
N ALA A 55 11.23 3.24 9.17
CA ALA A 55 11.26 1.88 8.64
C ALA A 55 10.06 1.05 9.11
N MET A 56 9.68 1.17 10.39
CA MET A 56 8.49 0.53 10.95
C MET A 56 7.22 1.04 10.25
N GLY A 57 7.11 2.35 10.05
CA GLY A 57 6.00 2.97 9.33
C GLY A 57 5.92 2.51 7.89
N ALA A 58 7.05 2.42 7.19
CA ALA A 58 7.12 1.91 5.82
C ALA A 58 6.70 0.44 5.73
N PHE A 59 7.15 -0.39 6.67
CA PHE A 59 6.77 -1.80 6.75
C PHE A 59 5.25 -1.98 6.95
N TRP A 60 4.67 -1.29 7.94
CA TRP A 60 3.22 -1.35 8.19
C TRP A 60 2.41 -0.74 7.05
N SER A 61 2.88 0.36 6.47
CA SER A 61 2.22 0.97 5.31
C SER A 61 2.22 0.01 4.13
N ALA A 62 3.32 -0.69 3.86
CA ALA A 62 3.40 -1.69 2.80
C ALA A 62 2.43 -2.86 3.05
N ILE A 63 2.31 -3.34 4.29
CA ILE A 63 1.34 -4.38 4.67
C ILE A 63 -0.10 -3.89 4.40
N ILE A 64 -0.45 -2.70 4.89
CA ILE A 64 -1.79 -2.15 4.73
C ILE A 64 -2.10 -1.94 3.25
N LEU A 65 -1.19 -1.33 2.49
CA LEU A 65 -1.37 -1.17 1.05
C LEU A 65 -1.52 -2.51 0.34
N SER A 66 -0.75 -3.53 0.72
CA SER A 66 -0.85 -4.86 0.13
C SER A 66 -2.21 -5.50 0.38
N ILE A 67 -2.73 -5.40 1.61
CA ILE A 67 -4.06 -5.91 1.96
C ILE A 67 -5.13 -5.15 1.18
N VAL A 68 -5.08 -3.81 1.18
CA VAL A 68 -6.04 -2.97 0.45
C VAL A 68 -6.02 -3.27 -1.04
N TYR A 69 -4.82 -3.40 -1.63
CA TYR A 69 -4.64 -3.80 -3.02
C TYR A 69 -5.27 -5.16 -3.29
N PHE A 70 -4.95 -6.17 -2.48
CA PHE A 70 -5.47 -7.52 -2.63
C PHE A 70 -6.99 -7.54 -2.56
N VAL A 71 -7.59 -6.90 -1.55
CA VAL A 71 -9.05 -6.83 -1.38
C VAL A 71 -9.70 -6.12 -2.56
N SER A 72 -9.13 -4.99 -3.02
CA SER A 72 -9.67 -4.22 -4.14
C SER A 72 -9.61 -5.01 -5.44
N VAL A 73 -8.46 -5.58 -5.78
CA VAL A 73 -8.27 -6.37 -7.00
C VAL A 73 -9.07 -7.66 -6.96
N ALA A 74 -9.10 -8.35 -5.82
CA ALA A 74 -9.88 -9.56 -5.65
C ALA A 74 -11.38 -9.29 -5.79
N ALA A 75 -11.89 -8.19 -5.22
CA ALA A 75 -13.29 -7.79 -5.36
C ALA A 75 -13.63 -7.49 -6.82
N ILE A 76 -12.80 -6.72 -7.52
CA ILE A 76 -12.98 -6.42 -8.95
C ILE A 76 -12.94 -7.71 -9.77
N SER A 77 -11.96 -8.57 -9.53
CA SER A 77 -11.78 -9.84 -10.23
C SER A 77 -12.96 -10.81 -9.99
N ALA A 78 -13.46 -10.88 -8.75
CA ALA A 78 -14.64 -11.64 -8.41
C ALA A 78 -15.89 -11.10 -9.12
N PHE A 79 -16.04 -9.77 -9.16
CA PHE A 79 -17.15 -9.12 -9.87
C PHE A 79 -17.09 -9.38 -11.38
N MET A 80 -15.92 -9.28 -12.01
CA MET A 80 -15.72 -9.61 -13.42
C MET A 80 -16.07 -11.07 -13.71
N LYS A 81 -15.63 -11.99 -12.84
CA LYS A 81 -15.93 -13.42 -12.97
C LYS A 81 -17.43 -13.72 -12.82
N LEU A 82 -18.12 -13.01 -11.93
CA LEU A 82 -19.57 -13.16 -11.71
C LEU A 82 -20.40 -12.54 -12.84
N THR A 83 -19.95 -11.44 -13.43
CA THR A 83 -20.70 -10.73 -14.48
C THR A 83 -20.36 -11.21 -15.89
N GLY A 84 -19.34 -12.06 -16.05
CA GLY A 84 -18.91 -12.60 -17.36
C GLY A 84 -18.42 -11.54 -18.34
N LYS A 85 -18.26 -10.28 -17.89
CA LYS A 85 -17.79 -9.15 -18.69
C LYS A 85 -16.31 -8.96 -18.38
N ASP A 86 -15.47 -9.54 -19.22
CA ASP A 86 -14.07 -9.13 -19.33
C ASP A 86 -14.03 -7.84 -20.17
N PRO A 87 -13.84 -6.65 -19.57
CA PRO A 87 -13.75 -5.39 -20.31
C PRO A 87 -12.52 -5.32 -21.21
N LEU A 88 -11.58 -6.27 -21.09
CA LEU A 88 -10.37 -6.36 -21.91
C LEU A 88 -10.48 -7.37 -23.06
N ASP A 89 -11.64 -8.01 -23.27
CA ASP A 89 -11.89 -8.99 -24.34
C ASP A 89 -10.73 -10.00 -24.51
N ARG A 90 -10.06 -10.33 -23.39
CA ARG A 90 -8.89 -11.23 -23.33
C ARG A 90 -9.32 -12.68 -23.13
N SER A 91 -10.59 -12.85 -22.79
CA SER A 91 -11.25 -14.13 -22.64
C SER A 91 -11.44 -14.81 -24.01
N LEU A 92 -10.44 -15.60 -24.39
CA LEU A 92 -10.65 -16.92 -25.03
C LEU A 92 -11.00 -16.95 -26.52
N ALA A 93 -10.59 -15.98 -27.34
CA ALA A 93 -10.30 -16.32 -28.73
C ALA A 93 -8.86 -16.87 -28.77
N PRO A 94 -8.61 -18.11 -29.24
CA PRO A 94 -7.27 -18.52 -29.64
C PRO A 94 -6.86 -17.65 -30.84
N GLU A 95 -6.39 -16.44 -30.56
CA GLU A 95 -5.88 -15.57 -31.59
C GLU A 95 -4.59 -16.20 -32.12
N PRO A 96 -4.49 -16.47 -33.44
CA PRO A 96 -3.35 -17.19 -33.98
C PRO A 96 -2.07 -16.45 -33.62
N SER A 97 -1.12 -17.16 -33.01
CA SER A 97 0.15 -16.65 -32.49
C SER A 97 0.82 -15.66 -33.46
N PHE A 98 1.50 -14.66 -32.91
CA PHE A 98 2.32 -13.67 -33.62
C PHE A 98 3.20 -14.27 -34.75
N TRP A 99 3.61 -15.54 -34.59
CA TRP A 99 4.20 -16.38 -35.62
C TRP A 99 3.15 -16.90 -36.62
N ARG A 100 2.47 -16.02 -37.36
CA ARG A 100 1.74 -16.45 -38.56
C ARG A 100 2.75 -16.70 -39.68
N ALA A 101 2.53 -17.77 -40.45
CA ALA A 101 3.17 -17.88 -41.75
C ALA A 101 2.79 -16.63 -42.54
N HIS A 102 3.80 -15.86 -42.97
CA HIS A 102 3.60 -14.64 -43.72
C HIS A 102 2.74 -14.97 -44.96
N GLU A 103 1.69 -14.20 -45.21
CA GLU A 103 0.89 -14.38 -46.42
C GLU A 103 1.83 -14.31 -47.63
N PRO A 104 1.75 -15.26 -48.58
CA PRO A 104 2.65 -15.29 -49.71
C PRO A 104 2.47 -13.99 -50.51
N ASN A 105 3.56 -13.22 -50.62
CA ASN A 105 3.54 -11.94 -51.29
C ASN A 105 3.08 -12.15 -52.75
N PRO A 106 1.99 -11.48 -53.21
CA PRO A 106 1.47 -11.63 -54.57
C PRO A 106 2.46 -11.21 -55.66
N LEU A 107 3.52 -10.48 -55.30
CA LEU A 107 4.57 -10.00 -56.21
C LEU A 107 5.76 -10.99 -56.34
N GLY A 108 5.75 -12.10 -55.59
CA GLY A 108 6.83 -13.09 -55.60
C GLY A 108 8.09 -12.67 -54.82
N PRO A 109 9.02 -13.61 -54.60
CA PRO A 109 10.12 -13.44 -53.63
C PRO A 109 11.13 -12.34 -54.01
N MET A 110 11.36 -12.10 -55.31
CA MET A 110 12.33 -11.09 -55.77
C MET A 110 11.82 -9.66 -55.64
N ALA A 111 10.52 -9.42 -55.85
CA ALA A 111 9.93 -8.08 -55.71
C ALA A 111 9.75 -7.70 -54.23
N ALA A 112 9.44 -8.69 -53.38
CA ALA A 112 9.29 -8.51 -51.94
C ALA A 112 10.53 -7.91 -51.26
N ALA A 113 11.73 -8.37 -51.65
CA ALA A 113 12.99 -7.94 -51.05
C ALA A 113 13.34 -6.46 -51.32
N ARG A 114 12.78 -5.85 -52.38
CA ARG A 114 13.08 -4.46 -52.75
C ARG A 114 12.22 -3.42 -52.02
N HIS A 115 11.15 -3.84 -51.35
CA HIS A 115 10.18 -2.94 -50.71
C HIS A 115 10.16 -3.05 -49.17
N GLN A 116 11.12 -3.74 -48.57
CA GLN A 116 11.19 -3.96 -47.10
C GLN A 116 12.17 -3.02 -46.37
N PHE A 117 12.85 -2.10 -47.08
CA PHE A 117 13.70 -1.06 -46.50
C PHE A 117 13.22 0.34 -46.93
#